data_AF-A0A7T6XF47-F1
#
_entry.id   AF-A0A7T6XF47-F1
#
_cell.length_a   1.000
_cell.length_b   1.000
_cell.length_c   1.000
_cell.angle_alpha   90.00
_cell.angle_beta   90.00
_cell.angle_gamma   90.00
#
_symmetry.space_group_name_H-M   'P 1'
#
loop_
_entity.id
_entity.type
_entity.pdbx_description
1 polymer ?
#
loop_
_entity_poly.entity_id
_entity_poly.type
_entity_poly.pdbx_seq_one_letter_code
_entity_poly.pdbx_strand_id
1 'polypeptide(L)'
;MPAMTVVEVSVHLNTIPLDCIIPTAKTRLSFLPNPHPVAPKPEVTTDKHLDTPALCPPLICLRAEEIMNIVERYGSHERTTAAGEWLGRSSFTPCVQTHVAANRAIPMVLPAFPMKSNNRMDKVLGPLPDLGDELGLARLVNLCRDIKAIYPPGAVVVIVTDGICYNDLTGISDEEVWEYGNRLRKIAVEKGYACIRFHRIMNMLGLYPNAQISKSDYVQLCDASRFELHRRCGRPGFDVDQFLKNDEDYLRTYNGYDKFMKADLKFSPVTKDCTGPSQFKKRIKRIAKSMIIRGVEYAELVHQMYPDSLRLSIHPSSGQTKLSCPLIPQKNSFSMSPWHCSVAVTTAGEFITAHQSAHRQKYDLIQKDNQPYFFRENSPLFDWDTRVDFEHLYGQNLIVRAQQHRGQELSDADLDKLALLAIRQKSVTLFLV
;
A
#
# COMPACT_ATOMS: atom_id res chain seq x y z
N MET A 1 4.59 26.33 -40.87
CA MET A 1 3.25 25.86 -40.44
C MET A 1 2.95 24.52 -41.07
N PRO A 2 2.82 23.46 -40.27
CA PRO A 2 1.98 22.30 -40.58
C PRO A 2 0.92 22.08 -39.49
N ALA A 3 -0.23 21.54 -39.89
CA ALA A 3 -1.41 21.32 -39.09
C ALA A 3 -1.21 20.16 -38.08
N MET A 4 -1.50 20.42 -36.80
CA MET A 4 -1.77 19.38 -35.79
C MET A 4 -3.28 19.16 -35.71
N THR A 5 -3.73 17.96 -36.08
CA THR A 5 -5.09 17.50 -35.84
C THR A 5 -5.22 17.14 -34.37
N VAL A 6 -5.93 17.96 -33.60
CA VAL A 6 -6.34 17.68 -32.23
C VAL A 6 -7.66 16.91 -32.29
N VAL A 7 -7.67 15.67 -31.81
CA VAL A 7 -8.91 14.92 -31.57
C VAL A 7 -9.40 15.30 -30.17
N GLU A 8 -10.48 16.07 -30.09
CA GLU A 8 -11.21 16.32 -28.85
C GLU A 8 -11.89 15.05 -28.37
N VAL A 9 -11.56 14.59 -27.17
CA VAL A 9 -12.36 13.61 -26.43
C VAL A 9 -13.13 14.37 -25.36
N SER A 10 -14.45 14.41 -25.53
CA SER A 10 -15.40 15.11 -24.67
C SER A 10 -15.36 14.58 -23.24
N VAL A 11 -15.08 15.48 -22.28
CA VAL A 11 -15.14 15.21 -20.84
C VAL A 11 -16.47 15.76 -20.33
N HIS A 12 -17.43 14.90 -20.03
CA HIS A 12 -18.58 15.27 -19.19
C HIS A 12 -18.28 14.88 -17.74
N LEU A 13 -17.57 15.78 -17.05
CA LEU A 13 -17.52 15.81 -15.59
C LEU A 13 -18.55 16.85 -15.14
N ASN A 14 -19.69 16.40 -14.61
CA ASN A 14 -20.62 17.28 -13.91
C ASN A 14 -19.98 17.70 -12.57
N THR A 15 -19.36 18.86 -12.56
CA THR A 15 -19.03 19.63 -11.35
C THR A 15 -20.29 20.37 -10.89
N ILE A 16 -20.77 20.08 -9.67
CA ILE A 16 -21.80 20.91 -9.03
C ILE A 16 -21.09 22.03 -8.25
N PRO A 17 -21.46 23.33 -8.43
CA PRO A 17 -20.86 24.45 -7.72
C PRO A 17 -21.25 24.47 -6.24
N LEU A 18 -20.30 24.91 -5.42
CA LEU A 18 -20.41 25.10 -3.99
C LEU A 18 -21.05 26.47 -3.72
N ASP A 19 -22.35 26.53 -3.42
CA ASP A 19 -22.96 27.64 -2.68
C ASP A 19 -24.30 27.20 -2.05
N CYS A 20 -24.59 27.78 -0.88
CA CYS A 20 -25.71 27.51 0.04
C CYS A 20 -25.43 26.49 1.17
N ILE A 21 -24.66 26.96 2.15
CA ILE A 21 -24.68 26.45 3.53
C ILE A 21 -26.03 26.84 4.16
N ILE A 22 -26.82 25.85 4.58
CA ILE A 22 -27.89 26.02 5.58
C ILE A 22 -27.59 25.07 6.75
N PRO A 23 -27.51 25.55 8.01
CA PRO A 23 -27.26 24.68 9.14
C PRO A 23 -28.54 23.94 9.54
N THR A 24 -28.48 22.62 9.62
CA THR A 24 -29.58 21.80 10.18
C THR A 24 -29.07 20.84 11.25
N ALA A 25 -29.99 20.50 12.16
CA ALA A 25 -29.76 20.27 13.57
C ALA A 25 -29.07 18.96 13.98
N LYS A 26 -28.49 18.99 15.18
CA LYS A 26 -27.94 17.84 15.92
C LYS A 26 -28.98 16.70 15.94
N THR A 27 -28.76 15.67 15.16
CA THR A 27 -29.59 14.47 15.16
C THR A 27 -28.91 13.41 16.02
N ARG A 28 -29.60 12.95 17.07
CA ARG A 28 -29.21 11.77 17.87
C ARG A 28 -29.05 10.58 16.92
N LEU A 29 -27.87 9.99 16.89
CA LEU A 29 -27.60 8.71 16.24
C LEU A 29 -28.46 7.63 16.91
N SER A 30 -29.43 7.09 16.18
CA SER A 30 -30.14 5.87 16.55
C SER A 30 -29.45 4.69 15.87
N PHE A 31 -29.06 3.70 16.66
CA PHE A 31 -28.42 2.48 16.19
C PHE A 31 -29.48 1.58 15.54
N LEU A 32 -29.42 1.41 14.22
CA LEU A 32 -30.25 0.43 13.52
C LEU A 32 -29.64 -0.98 13.70
N PRO A 33 -30.45 -2.00 14.08
CA PRO A 33 -29.95 -3.33 14.40
C PRO A 33 -29.70 -4.25 13.19
N ASN A 34 -29.79 -3.75 11.95
CA ASN A 34 -29.63 -4.57 10.75
C ASN A 34 -28.53 -4.01 9.83
N PRO A 35 -27.70 -4.86 9.21
CA PRO A 35 -26.76 -4.41 8.19
C PRO A 35 -27.54 -3.69 7.08
N HIS A 36 -27.11 -2.48 6.72
CA HIS A 36 -27.62 -1.83 5.54
C HIS A 36 -27.45 -2.78 4.34
N PRO A 37 -28.50 -2.99 3.54
CA PRO A 37 -28.36 -3.69 2.28
C PRO A 37 -27.25 -3.00 1.48
N VAL A 38 -26.35 -3.80 0.91
CA VAL A 38 -25.58 -3.39 -0.26
C VAL A 38 -26.57 -2.70 -1.20
N ALA A 39 -26.26 -1.49 -1.66
CA ALA A 39 -27.10 -0.77 -2.60
C ALA A 39 -27.58 -1.75 -3.68
N PRO A 40 -28.88 -1.74 -4.05
CA PRO A 40 -29.33 -2.60 -5.13
C PRO A 40 -28.41 -2.39 -6.33
N LYS A 41 -28.08 -3.48 -7.03
CA LYS A 41 -27.41 -3.42 -8.34
C LYS A 41 -27.99 -2.21 -9.08
N PRO A 42 -27.16 -1.30 -9.64
CA PRO A 42 -27.70 -0.23 -10.46
C PRO A 42 -28.67 -0.88 -11.44
N GLU A 43 -29.91 -0.38 -11.46
CA GLU A 43 -30.85 -0.74 -12.50
C GLU A 43 -30.10 -0.62 -13.81
N VAL A 44 -30.23 -1.67 -14.63
CA VAL A 44 -29.67 -1.71 -15.97
C VAL A 44 -30.38 -0.61 -16.74
N THR A 45 -29.86 0.61 -16.68
CA THR A 45 -29.92 1.51 -17.80
C THR A 45 -29.28 0.72 -18.93
N THR A 46 -30.10 0.37 -19.90
CA THR A 46 -29.69 -0.20 -21.19
C THR A 46 -28.80 0.81 -21.89
N ASP A 47 -27.57 0.94 -21.39
CA ASP A 47 -26.45 1.40 -22.16
C ASP A 47 -26.20 0.28 -23.16
N LYS A 48 -26.13 0.63 -24.44
CA LYS A 48 -25.92 -0.34 -25.52
C LYS A 48 -24.57 -1.00 -25.28
N HIS A 49 -24.58 -2.12 -24.57
CA HIS A 49 -23.43 -2.98 -24.41
C HIS A 49 -23.05 -3.41 -25.82
N LEU A 50 -21.96 -2.87 -26.36
CA LEU A 50 -21.31 -3.52 -27.48
C LEU A 50 -21.05 -4.95 -27.00
N ASP A 51 -21.64 -5.91 -27.70
CA ASP A 51 -21.48 -7.34 -27.47
C ASP A 51 -19.99 -7.65 -27.60
N THR A 52 -19.27 -7.64 -26.48
CA THR A 52 -17.92 -8.16 -26.43
C THR A 52 -18.08 -9.67 -26.60
N PRO A 53 -17.51 -10.28 -27.64
CA PRO A 53 -17.69 -11.70 -27.85
C PRO A 53 -17.19 -12.48 -26.64
N ALA A 54 -18.02 -13.39 -26.13
CA ALA A 54 -17.64 -14.27 -25.03
C ALA A 54 -16.40 -15.07 -25.44
N LEU A 55 -15.33 -14.98 -24.63
CA LEU A 55 -14.11 -15.75 -24.86
C LEU A 55 -14.43 -17.25 -24.77
N CYS A 56 -13.89 -18.05 -25.70
CA CYS A 56 -14.04 -19.49 -25.61
C CYS A 56 -13.25 -20.05 -24.40
N PRO A 57 -13.67 -21.18 -23.80
CA PRO A 57 -13.05 -21.72 -22.58
C PRO A 57 -11.52 -21.91 -22.65
N PRO A 58 -10.92 -22.40 -23.75
CA PRO A 58 -9.46 -22.52 -23.87
C PRO A 58 -8.74 -21.17 -23.76
N LEU A 59 -9.33 -20.11 -24.32
CA LEU A 59 -8.75 -18.77 -24.30
C LEU A 59 -8.86 -18.13 -22.91
N ILE A 60 -9.94 -18.43 -22.16
CA ILE A 60 -10.07 -18.02 -20.76
C ILE A 60 -8.97 -18.67 -19.91
N CYS A 61 -8.75 -19.99 -20.08
CA CYS A 61 -7.71 -20.71 -19.35
C CYS A 61 -6.32 -20.15 -19.65
N LEU A 62 -5.99 -19.97 -20.94
CA LEU A 62 -4.70 -19.41 -21.37
C LEU A 62 -4.48 -18.01 -20.78
N ARG A 63 -5.49 -17.13 -20.87
CA ARG A 63 -5.36 -15.76 -20.38
C ARG A 63 -5.23 -15.70 -18.86
N ALA A 64 -5.96 -16.56 -18.15
CA ALA A 64 -5.82 -16.67 -16.69
C ALA A 64 -4.41 -17.15 -16.29
N GLU A 65 -3.84 -18.10 -17.02
CA GLU A 65 -2.48 -18.59 -16.79
C GLU A 65 -1.43 -17.47 -16.98
N GLU A 66 -1.53 -16.69 -18.06
CA GLU A 66 -0.65 -15.55 -18.32
C GLU A 66 -0.76 -14.48 -17.23
N ILE A 67 -1.98 -14.18 -16.75
CA ILE A 67 -2.21 -13.25 -15.63
C ILE A 67 -1.56 -13.80 -14.35
N MET A 68 -1.76 -15.09 -14.04
CA MET A 68 -1.18 -15.72 -12.86
C MET A 68 0.35 -15.72 -12.92
N ASN A 69 0.96 -15.89 -14.09
CA ASN A 69 2.41 -15.74 -14.28
C ASN A 69 2.90 -14.33 -13.94
N ILE A 70 2.13 -13.29 -14.29
CA ILE A 70 2.46 -11.92 -13.89
C ILE A 70 2.36 -11.77 -12.38
N VAL A 71 1.21 -12.15 -11.79
CA VAL A 71 0.98 -12.04 -10.34
C VAL A 71 2.07 -12.74 -9.54
N GLU A 72 2.43 -13.96 -9.94
CA GLU A 72 3.42 -14.77 -9.26
C GLU A 72 4.83 -14.14 -9.25
N ARG A 73 5.23 -13.45 -10.31
CA ARG A 73 6.50 -12.71 -10.36
C ARG A 73 6.57 -11.54 -9.37
N TYR A 74 5.42 -11.05 -8.92
CA TYR A 74 5.35 -10.02 -7.88
C TYR A 74 5.39 -10.60 -6.46
N GLY A 75 5.29 -11.93 -6.34
CA GLY A 75 5.38 -12.64 -5.07
C GLY A 75 6.81 -12.90 -4.60
N SER A 76 6.94 -13.26 -3.33
CA SER A 76 8.12 -13.87 -2.72
C SER A 76 7.68 -15.20 -2.12
N HIS A 77 8.15 -16.29 -2.74
CA HIS A 77 7.68 -17.64 -2.47
C HIS A 77 8.74 -18.38 -1.65
N GLU A 78 8.46 -18.61 -0.38
CA GLU A 78 9.36 -19.40 0.47
C GLU A 78 9.21 -20.91 0.25
N ARG A 79 8.03 -21.33 -0.18
CA ARG A 79 7.70 -22.69 -0.57
C ARG A 79 7.08 -22.67 -1.95
N THR A 80 7.43 -23.66 -2.75
CA THR A 80 6.92 -23.85 -4.10
C THR A 80 6.48 -25.30 -4.31
N THR A 81 5.69 -25.54 -5.35
CA THR A 81 5.39 -26.90 -5.82
C THR A 81 6.66 -27.57 -6.36
N ALA A 82 6.60 -28.86 -6.67
CA ALA A 82 7.71 -29.54 -7.36
C ALA A 82 8.07 -28.89 -8.70
N ALA A 83 7.11 -28.21 -9.35
CA ALA A 83 7.31 -27.46 -10.58
C ALA A 83 7.86 -26.02 -10.35
N GLY A 84 8.11 -25.63 -9.09
CA GLY A 84 8.61 -24.30 -8.76
C GLY A 84 7.52 -23.23 -8.66
N GLU A 85 6.25 -23.62 -8.71
CA GLU A 85 5.12 -22.67 -8.69
C GLU A 85 4.73 -22.27 -7.27
N TRP A 86 4.16 -21.08 -7.14
CA TRP A 86 3.49 -20.62 -5.94
C TRP A 86 2.38 -21.60 -5.51
N LEU A 87 2.41 -22.05 -4.25
CA LEU A 87 1.44 -23.02 -3.72
C LEU A 87 -0.02 -22.58 -3.84
N GLY A 88 -0.31 -21.29 -3.71
CA GLY A 88 -1.68 -20.76 -3.82
C GLY A 88 -2.20 -20.65 -5.25
N ARG A 89 -1.35 -20.85 -6.26
CA ARG A 89 -1.68 -20.61 -7.68
C ARG A 89 -2.95 -21.35 -8.12
N SER A 90 -3.05 -22.64 -7.78
CA SER A 90 -4.22 -23.47 -8.13
C SER A 90 -5.50 -22.97 -7.48
N SER A 91 -5.46 -22.53 -6.22
CA SER A 91 -6.61 -22.01 -5.49
C SER A 91 -7.11 -20.66 -6.03
N PHE A 92 -6.21 -19.84 -6.59
CA PHE A 92 -6.55 -18.52 -7.10
C PHE A 92 -6.88 -18.47 -8.59
N THR A 93 -6.44 -19.46 -9.38
CA THR A 93 -6.69 -19.52 -10.83
C THR A 93 -8.19 -19.49 -11.18
N PRO A 94 -9.09 -20.23 -10.50
CA PRO A 94 -10.53 -20.19 -10.77
C PRO A 94 -11.15 -18.79 -10.61
N CYS A 95 -10.67 -18.02 -9.62
CA CYS A 95 -11.09 -16.63 -9.43
C CYS A 95 -10.70 -15.78 -10.65
N VAL A 96 -9.47 -15.92 -11.14
CA VAL A 96 -9.01 -15.18 -12.34
C VAL A 96 -9.82 -15.59 -13.57
N GLN A 97 -10.03 -16.89 -13.79
CA GLN A 97 -10.84 -17.40 -14.91
C GLN A 97 -12.26 -16.81 -14.88
N THR A 98 -12.88 -16.71 -13.71
CA THR A 98 -14.22 -16.13 -13.54
C THR A 98 -14.27 -14.66 -13.99
N HIS A 99 -13.26 -13.86 -13.63
CA HIS A 99 -13.20 -12.45 -14.04
C HIS A 99 -12.83 -12.29 -15.52
N VAL A 100 -11.95 -13.14 -16.05
CA VAL A 100 -11.61 -13.17 -17.50
C VAL A 100 -12.83 -13.54 -18.34
N ALA A 101 -13.58 -14.57 -17.95
CA ALA A 101 -14.81 -14.99 -18.62
C ALA A 101 -15.85 -13.86 -18.65
N ALA A 102 -15.89 -13.03 -17.60
CA ALA A 102 -16.78 -11.87 -17.50
C ALA A 102 -16.19 -10.58 -18.11
N ASN A 103 -14.99 -10.62 -18.71
CA ASN A 103 -14.26 -9.45 -19.22
C ASN A 103 -14.15 -8.30 -18.18
N ARG A 104 -13.96 -8.64 -16.91
CA ARG A 104 -13.83 -7.69 -15.78
C ARG A 104 -12.38 -7.54 -15.33
N ALA A 105 -12.04 -6.38 -14.78
CA ALA A 105 -10.75 -6.17 -14.15
C ALA A 105 -10.52 -7.18 -13.02
N ILE A 106 -9.31 -7.72 -12.91
CA ILE A 106 -8.95 -8.68 -11.85
C ILE A 106 -8.86 -7.93 -10.50
N PRO A 107 -9.72 -8.24 -9.52
CA PRO A 107 -9.63 -7.61 -8.21
C PRO A 107 -8.54 -8.29 -7.36
N MET A 108 -7.69 -7.48 -6.76
CA MET A 108 -6.71 -7.89 -5.78
C MET A 108 -6.93 -7.10 -4.50
N VAL A 109 -6.81 -7.75 -3.35
CA VAL A 109 -6.97 -7.09 -2.05
C VAL A 109 -5.67 -7.17 -1.25
N LEU A 110 -5.22 -6.04 -0.73
CA LEU A 110 -3.99 -5.92 0.05
C LEU A 110 -4.28 -5.23 1.38
N PRO A 111 -4.27 -5.98 2.50
CA PRO A 111 -4.17 -5.39 3.82
C PRO A 111 -2.77 -4.84 4.05
N ALA A 112 -2.63 -3.51 4.13
CA ALA A 112 -1.36 -2.82 4.20
C ALA A 112 -1.53 -1.33 4.52
N PHE A 113 -0.40 -0.65 4.72
CA PHE A 113 -0.31 0.79 4.97
C PHE A 113 -1.16 1.24 6.17
N PRO A 114 -0.89 0.70 7.37
CA PRO A 114 -1.63 1.03 8.58
C PRO A 114 -1.33 2.45 9.07
N MET A 115 -0.05 2.70 9.41
CA MET A 115 0.56 3.94 9.88
C MET A 115 2.07 3.72 10.05
N LYS A 116 2.89 4.79 10.05
CA LYS A 116 4.33 4.72 10.36
C LYS A 116 4.57 4.31 11.82
N SER A 117 5.68 3.61 12.07
CA SER A 117 6.13 3.24 13.42
C SER A 117 6.27 4.42 14.39
N ASN A 118 6.01 4.17 15.66
CA ASN A 118 6.29 5.12 16.74
C ASN A 118 7.79 5.38 16.96
N ASN A 119 8.67 4.49 16.47
CA ASN A 119 10.11 4.69 16.60
C ASN A 119 10.67 5.61 15.50
N ARG A 120 10.47 6.92 15.70
CA ARG A 120 10.96 8.01 14.85
C ARG A 120 12.41 8.40 15.11
N MET A 121 13.06 7.75 16.07
CA MET A 121 14.47 8.00 16.40
C MET A 121 15.38 7.05 15.64
N ASP A 122 15.01 5.76 15.60
CA ASP A 122 15.84 4.68 15.08
C ASP A 122 15.25 4.04 13.81
N LYS A 123 13.91 3.92 13.65
CA LYS A 123 13.32 3.08 12.58
C LYS A 123 12.85 3.84 11.35
N VAL A 124 11.95 4.81 11.51
CA VAL A 124 11.26 5.52 10.42
C VAL A 124 11.57 7.01 10.44
N LEU A 125 11.46 7.70 9.30
CA LEU A 125 11.81 9.12 9.17
C LEU A 125 10.83 10.08 9.85
N GLY A 126 9.57 9.69 9.97
CA GLY A 126 8.50 10.53 10.52
C GLY A 126 7.15 9.79 10.51
N PRO A 127 6.06 10.49 10.87
CA PRO A 127 4.72 9.89 10.92
C PRO A 127 4.02 9.79 9.55
N LEU A 128 4.46 10.59 8.56
CA LEU A 128 3.83 10.66 7.25
C LEU A 128 4.47 9.70 6.23
N PRO A 129 3.75 9.34 5.14
CA PRO A 129 4.32 8.60 4.03
C PRO A 129 5.58 9.26 3.46
N ASP A 130 6.59 8.44 3.19
CA ASP A 130 7.88 8.86 2.62
C ASP A 130 8.14 8.12 1.29
N LEU A 131 9.36 8.17 0.74
CA LEU A 131 9.66 7.54 -0.55
C LEU A 131 9.32 6.03 -0.54
N GLY A 132 9.48 5.34 0.59
CA GLY A 132 9.17 3.92 0.68
C GLY A 132 7.70 3.63 0.41
N ASP A 133 6.79 4.48 0.90
CA ASP A 133 5.35 4.33 0.67
C ASP A 133 5.00 4.62 -0.79
N GLU A 134 5.60 5.66 -1.39
CA GLU A 134 5.43 5.99 -2.81
C GLU A 134 5.91 4.84 -3.73
N LEU A 135 7.07 4.25 -3.42
CA LEU A 135 7.60 3.09 -4.14
C LEU A 135 6.69 1.86 -4.02
N GLY A 136 6.14 1.63 -2.82
CA GLY A 136 5.19 0.54 -2.58
C GLY A 136 3.92 0.69 -3.41
N LEU A 137 3.34 1.90 -3.46
CA LEU A 137 2.19 2.18 -4.32
C LEU A 137 2.54 2.01 -5.81
N ALA A 138 3.65 2.59 -6.25
CA ALA A 138 4.11 2.52 -7.63
C ALA A 138 4.33 1.06 -8.09
N ARG A 139 4.85 0.20 -7.22
CA ARG A 139 5.01 -1.22 -7.50
C ARG A 139 3.67 -1.92 -7.75
N LEU A 140 2.64 -1.63 -6.94
CA LEU A 140 1.30 -2.19 -7.12
C LEU A 140 0.64 -1.68 -8.40
N VAL A 141 0.89 -0.43 -8.77
CA VAL A 141 0.47 0.14 -10.06
C VAL A 141 1.16 -0.59 -11.21
N ASN A 142 2.46 -0.88 -11.07
CA ASN A 142 3.19 -1.62 -12.09
C ASN A 142 2.64 -3.05 -12.29
N LEU A 143 2.22 -3.72 -11.20
CA LEU A 143 1.51 -5.00 -11.29
C LEU A 143 0.24 -4.88 -12.14
N CYS A 144 -0.60 -3.89 -11.85
CA CYS A 144 -1.82 -3.66 -12.64
C CYS A 144 -1.51 -3.31 -14.10
N ARG A 145 -0.44 -2.54 -14.35
CA ARG A 145 0.02 -2.18 -15.70
C ARG A 145 0.47 -3.41 -16.49
N ASP A 146 1.26 -4.28 -15.88
CA ASP A 146 1.74 -5.50 -16.53
C ASP A 146 0.57 -6.42 -16.91
N ILE A 147 -0.43 -6.56 -16.03
CA ILE A 147 -1.67 -7.30 -16.35
C ILE A 147 -2.43 -6.62 -17.49
N LYS A 148 -2.60 -5.29 -17.43
CA LYS A 148 -3.33 -4.54 -18.46
C LYS A 148 -2.69 -4.66 -19.85
N ALA A 149 -1.38 -4.84 -19.92
CA ALA A 149 -0.67 -5.01 -21.19
C ALA A 149 -1.10 -6.28 -21.96
N ILE A 150 -1.56 -7.32 -21.27
CA ILE A 150 -2.02 -8.58 -21.88
C ILE A 150 -3.54 -8.80 -21.79
N TYR A 151 -4.22 -8.04 -20.94
CA TYR A 151 -5.65 -8.20 -20.65
C TYR A 151 -6.26 -6.80 -20.50
N PRO A 152 -6.97 -6.27 -21.52
CA PRO A 152 -7.40 -4.87 -21.56
C PRO A 152 -8.19 -4.37 -20.35
N PRO A 153 -9.10 -5.14 -19.71
CA PRO A 153 -9.75 -4.73 -18.47
C PRO A 153 -8.77 -4.50 -17.30
N GLY A 154 -7.59 -5.11 -17.36
CA GLY A 154 -6.51 -4.94 -16.41
C GLY A 154 -6.82 -5.52 -15.03
N ALA A 155 -6.30 -4.86 -14.00
CA ALA A 155 -6.51 -5.23 -12.61
C ALA A 155 -6.67 -4.00 -11.72
N VAL A 156 -7.26 -4.22 -10.54
CA VAL A 156 -7.42 -3.21 -9.50
C VAL A 156 -6.88 -3.78 -8.20
N VAL A 157 -6.07 -2.99 -7.48
CA VAL A 157 -5.65 -3.31 -6.11
C VAL A 157 -6.47 -2.46 -5.14
N VAL A 158 -7.21 -3.14 -4.26
CA VAL A 158 -7.88 -2.52 -3.12
C VAL A 158 -6.98 -2.63 -1.91
N ILE A 159 -6.40 -1.50 -1.52
CA ILE A 159 -5.64 -1.37 -0.27
C ILE A 159 -6.64 -1.21 0.87
N VAL A 160 -6.67 -2.20 1.75
CA VAL A 160 -7.45 -2.14 2.97
C VAL A 160 -6.53 -1.70 4.10
N THR A 161 -6.70 -0.46 4.55
CA THR A 161 -5.84 0.11 5.59
C THR A 161 -6.28 -0.39 6.96
N ASP A 162 -5.33 -0.95 7.70
CA ASP A 162 -5.55 -1.66 8.96
C ASP A 162 -5.08 -0.91 10.21
N GLY A 163 -4.73 0.38 10.08
CA GLY A 163 -4.20 1.17 11.17
C GLY A 163 -5.09 1.20 12.42
N ILE A 164 -6.41 1.41 12.25
CA ILE A 164 -7.33 1.46 13.39
C ILE A 164 -7.52 0.12 14.12
N CYS A 165 -7.16 -1.00 13.47
CA CYS A 165 -7.15 -2.30 14.16
C CYS A 165 -6.07 -2.35 15.24
N TYR A 166 -4.99 -1.57 15.16
CA TYR A 166 -3.80 -1.80 15.97
C TYR A 166 -3.23 -0.57 16.65
N ASN A 167 -3.56 0.64 16.20
CA ASN A 167 -2.89 1.86 16.63
C ASN A 167 -2.93 2.08 18.15
N ASP A 168 -4.05 1.81 18.81
CA ASP A 168 -4.20 1.84 20.28
C ASP A 168 -3.31 0.83 21.00
N LEU A 169 -3.09 -0.37 20.42
CA LEU A 169 -2.14 -1.35 20.96
C LEU A 169 -0.68 -0.88 20.85
N THR A 170 -0.40 0.01 19.89
CA THR A 170 0.96 0.51 19.60
C THR A 170 1.23 1.90 20.14
N GLY A 171 0.21 2.61 20.62
CA GLY A 171 0.30 3.97 21.14
C GLY A 171 0.35 5.06 20.07
N ILE A 172 -0.24 4.83 18.90
CA ILE A 172 -0.37 5.83 17.83
C ILE A 172 -1.80 6.38 17.89
N SER A 173 -1.96 7.70 17.84
CA SER A 173 -3.29 8.31 17.95
C SER A 173 -4.13 8.09 16.70
N ASP A 174 -5.45 8.16 16.83
CA ASP A 174 -6.38 8.01 15.69
C ASP A 174 -6.15 9.12 14.64
N GLU A 175 -5.77 10.32 15.08
CA GLU A 175 -5.40 11.44 14.24
C GLU A 175 -4.20 11.15 13.35
N GLU A 176 -3.13 10.57 13.91
CA GLU A 176 -1.93 10.26 13.13
C GLU A 176 -2.21 9.16 12.09
N VAL A 177 -3.04 8.17 12.43
CA VAL A 177 -3.51 7.16 11.46
C VAL A 177 -4.29 7.83 10.32
N TRP A 178 -5.17 8.78 10.64
CA TRP A 178 -5.90 9.54 9.63
C TRP A 178 -4.96 10.34 8.74
N GLU A 179 -3.99 11.05 9.32
CA GLU A 179 -3.03 11.88 8.58
C GLU A 179 -2.20 11.06 7.60
N TYR A 180 -1.64 9.94 8.06
CA TYR A 180 -0.88 9.02 7.22
C TYR A 180 -1.73 8.48 6.07
N GLY A 181 -2.91 7.93 6.38
CA GLY A 181 -3.79 7.35 5.36
C GLY A 181 -4.35 8.40 4.39
N ASN A 182 -4.63 9.61 4.87
CA ASN A 182 -5.10 10.71 4.03
C ASN A 182 -4.01 11.20 3.08
N ARG A 183 -2.76 11.33 3.56
CA ARG A 183 -1.63 11.66 2.70
C ARG A 183 -1.40 10.59 1.63
N LEU A 184 -1.48 9.31 2.00
CA LEU A 184 -1.32 8.19 1.04
C LEU A 184 -2.37 8.22 -0.09
N ARG A 185 -3.62 8.53 0.24
CA ARG A 185 -4.69 8.73 -0.77
C ARG A 185 -4.40 9.92 -1.68
N LYS A 186 -3.91 11.03 -1.14
CA LYS A 186 -3.50 12.20 -1.95
C LYS A 186 -2.37 11.85 -2.91
N ILE A 187 -1.35 11.11 -2.47
CA ILE A 187 -0.26 10.61 -3.34
C ILE A 187 -0.83 9.83 -4.53
N ALA A 188 -1.77 8.91 -4.28
CA ALA A 188 -2.36 8.12 -5.35
C ALA A 188 -3.12 8.98 -6.38
N VAL A 189 -3.80 10.04 -5.93
CA VAL A 189 -4.48 11.00 -6.82
C VAL A 189 -3.46 11.84 -7.60
N GLU A 190 -2.48 12.42 -6.91
CA GLU A 190 -1.39 13.24 -7.50
C GLU A 190 -0.62 12.48 -8.58
N LYS A 191 -0.37 11.18 -8.37
CA LYS A 191 0.34 10.32 -9.31
C LYS A 191 -0.57 9.65 -10.35
N GLY A 192 -1.89 9.89 -10.32
CA GLY A 192 -2.84 9.33 -11.29
C GLY A 192 -3.03 7.81 -11.21
N TYR A 193 -2.89 7.22 -10.01
CA TYR A 193 -2.96 5.77 -9.77
C TYR A 193 -4.39 5.24 -9.76
N ALA A 194 -5.09 5.34 -10.90
CA ALA A 194 -6.50 4.97 -11.04
C ALA A 194 -6.82 3.49 -10.73
N CYS A 195 -5.83 2.59 -10.82
CA CYS A 195 -5.98 1.18 -10.49
C CYS A 195 -5.85 0.87 -8.99
N ILE A 196 -5.58 1.87 -8.14
CA ILE A 196 -5.48 1.72 -6.69
C ILE A 196 -6.75 2.27 -6.04
N ARG A 197 -7.39 1.47 -5.20
CA ARG A 197 -8.52 1.87 -4.36
C ARG A 197 -8.15 1.75 -2.90
N PHE A 198 -8.75 2.56 -2.04
CA PHE A 198 -8.52 2.51 -0.61
C PHE A 198 -9.83 2.28 0.12
N HIS A 199 -9.86 1.27 0.98
CA HIS A 199 -11.00 1.02 1.86
C HIS A 199 -10.53 1.07 3.31
N ARG A 200 -11.23 1.84 4.14
CA ARG A 200 -11.05 1.81 5.58
C ARG A 200 -11.93 0.72 6.17
N ILE A 201 -11.55 0.22 7.32
CA ILE A 201 -12.37 -0.76 8.08
C ILE A 201 -13.78 -0.21 8.35
N MET A 202 -13.92 1.06 8.72
CA MET A 202 -15.24 1.70 8.91
C MET A 202 -16.13 1.68 7.65
N ASN A 203 -15.53 1.73 6.44
CA ASN A 203 -16.27 1.61 5.19
C ASN A 203 -16.77 0.17 5.01
N MET A 204 -15.91 -0.82 5.28
CA MET A 204 -16.24 -2.24 5.18
C MET A 204 -17.28 -2.69 6.23
N LEU A 205 -17.28 -2.08 7.41
CA LEU A 205 -18.26 -2.34 8.45
C LEU A 205 -19.61 -1.66 8.18
N GLY A 206 -19.70 -0.80 7.16
CA GLY A 206 -20.90 -0.03 6.85
C GLY A 206 -21.19 1.10 7.84
N LEU A 207 -20.21 1.50 8.65
CA LEU A 207 -20.35 2.61 9.60
C LEU A 207 -20.22 3.98 8.93
N TYR A 208 -19.57 4.02 7.77
CA TYR A 208 -19.43 5.24 6.98
C TYR A 208 -19.39 4.91 5.47
N PRO A 209 -20.37 5.34 4.68
CA PRO A 209 -20.47 4.93 3.27
C PRO A 209 -19.55 5.73 2.34
N ASN A 210 -19.17 6.95 2.71
CA ASN A 210 -18.46 7.85 1.79
C ASN A 210 -16.96 7.53 1.71
N ALA A 211 -16.39 7.75 0.53
CA ALA A 211 -14.95 7.56 0.29
C ALA A 211 -14.09 8.61 1.01
N GLN A 212 -14.58 9.85 1.10
CA GLN A 212 -13.95 10.95 1.82
C GLN A 212 -14.58 11.13 3.19
N ILE A 213 -13.74 11.31 4.21
CA ILE A 213 -14.16 11.48 5.60
C ILE A 213 -13.30 12.56 6.24
N SER A 214 -13.93 13.45 7.01
CA SER A 214 -13.22 14.46 7.78
C SER A 214 -12.36 13.82 8.87
N LYS A 215 -11.33 14.53 9.36
CA LYS A 215 -10.52 14.04 10.48
C LYS A 215 -11.37 13.81 11.74
N SER A 216 -12.33 14.71 11.99
CA SER A 216 -13.19 14.64 13.18
C SER A 216 -14.11 13.42 13.14
N ASP A 217 -14.83 13.21 12.02
CA ASP A 217 -15.73 12.05 11.88
C ASP A 217 -14.96 10.74 11.94
N TYR A 218 -13.75 10.70 11.36
CA TYR A 218 -12.90 9.52 11.41
C TYR A 218 -12.55 9.13 12.85
N VAL A 219 -12.06 10.10 13.65
CA VAL A 219 -11.68 9.86 15.04
C VAL A 219 -12.89 9.41 15.86
N GLN A 220 -14.07 10.03 15.66
CA GLN A 220 -15.30 9.64 16.35
C GLN A 220 -15.74 8.19 16.04
N LEU A 221 -15.41 7.68 14.86
CA LEU A 221 -15.78 6.33 14.43
C LEU A 221 -14.76 5.25 14.80
N CYS A 222 -13.56 5.59 15.28
CA CYS A 222 -12.50 4.61 15.52
C CYS A 222 -12.89 3.53 16.55
N ASP A 223 -13.37 3.93 17.73
CA ASP A 223 -13.78 2.97 18.76
C ASP A 223 -14.98 2.13 18.35
N ALA A 224 -15.99 2.76 17.74
CA ALA A 224 -17.15 2.05 17.19
C ALA A 224 -16.73 1.03 16.12
N SER A 225 -15.72 1.35 15.31
CA SER A 225 -15.19 0.44 14.29
C SER A 225 -14.47 -0.76 14.90
N ARG A 226 -13.65 -0.57 15.94
CA ARG A 226 -12.99 -1.67 16.65
C ARG A 226 -14.02 -2.58 17.32
N PHE A 227 -15.01 -1.99 17.98
CA PHE A 227 -16.09 -2.73 18.62
C PHE A 227 -16.87 -3.55 17.60
N GLU A 228 -17.28 -2.94 16.48
CA GLU A 228 -18.08 -3.61 15.47
C GLU A 228 -17.30 -4.70 14.72
N LEU A 229 -16.00 -4.50 14.48
CA LEU A 229 -15.12 -5.54 13.95
C LEU A 229 -15.10 -6.76 14.89
N HIS A 230 -14.84 -6.54 16.18
CA HIS A 230 -14.82 -7.63 17.16
C HIS A 230 -16.19 -8.30 17.28
N ARG A 231 -17.28 -7.54 17.26
CA ARG A 231 -18.65 -8.08 17.33
C ARG A 231 -19.00 -8.98 16.14
N ARG A 232 -18.61 -8.59 14.92
CA ARG A 232 -18.95 -9.34 13.69
C ARG A 232 -18.00 -10.50 13.39
N CYS A 233 -16.71 -10.31 13.63
CA CYS A 233 -15.66 -11.23 13.19
C CYS A 233 -14.92 -11.91 14.35
N GLY A 234 -15.18 -11.48 15.59
CA GLY A 234 -14.65 -12.10 16.79
C GLY A 234 -15.20 -13.50 17.01
N ARG A 235 -14.36 -14.38 17.54
CA ARG A 235 -14.71 -15.76 17.87
C ARG A 235 -14.87 -15.88 19.39
N PRO A 236 -16.07 -16.18 19.91
CA PRO A 236 -16.25 -16.41 21.35
C PRO A 236 -15.31 -17.51 21.85
N GLY A 237 -14.60 -17.25 22.95
CA GLY A 237 -13.66 -18.21 23.54
C GLY A 237 -12.38 -18.45 22.74
N PHE A 238 -11.99 -17.54 21.84
CA PHE A 238 -10.77 -17.68 21.04
C PHE A 238 -9.49 -17.79 21.89
N ASP A 239 -8.89 -18.98 21.90
CA ASP A 239 -7.58 -19.22 22.52
C ASP A 239 -6.46 -18.97 21.50
N VAL A 240 -5.82 -17.81 21.64
CA VAL A 240 -4.69 -17.41 20.79
C VAL A 240 -3.47 -18.33 20.94
N ASP A 241 -3.24 -18.91 22.12
CA ASP A 241 -2.09 -19.80 22.35
C ASP A 241 -2.31 -21.16 21.69
N GLN A 242 -3.53 -21.70 21.76
CA GLN A 242 -3.88 -22.92 21.03
C GLN A 242 -3.86 -22.68 19.52
N PHE A 243 -4.41 -21.55 19.06
CA PHE A 243 -4.45 -21.19 17.64
C PHE A 243 -3.04 -21.09 17.03
N LEU A 244 -2.12 -20.39 17.70
CA LEU A 244 -0.73 -20.24 17.24
C LEU A 244 0.05 -21.57 17.20
N LYS A 245 -0.37 -22.61 17.93
CA LYS A 245 0.25 -23.94 17.83
C LYS A 245 -0.18 -24.70 16.57
N ASN A 246 -1.37 -24.39 16.06
CA ASN A 246 -2.02 -25.16 14.99
C ASN A 246 -1.97 -24.46 13.61
N ASP A 247 -1.54 -23.20 13.56
CA ASP A 247 -1.45 -22.43 12.33
C ASP A 247 -0.03 -21.85 12.14
N GLU A 248 0.71 -22.39 11.18
CA GLU A 248 2.10 -22.02 10.90
C GLU A 248 2.25 -20.56 10.45
N ASP A 249 1.31 -20.06 9.63
CA ASP A 249 1.39 -18.70 9.08
C ASP A 249 1.13 -17.64 10.16
N TYR A 250 0.17 -17.90 11.05
CA TYR A 250 -0.05 -17.03 12.20
C TYR A 250 1.05 -17.14 13.25
N LEU A 251 1.63 -18.33 13.48
CA LEU A 251 2.81 -18.48 14.35
C LEU A 251 3.99 -17.66 13.85
N ARG A 252 4.26 -17.72 12.54
CA ARG A 252 5.31 -16.91 11.90
C ARG A 252 5.03 -15.41 12.03
N THR A 253 3.78 -15.00 11.82
CA THR A 253 3.35 -13.60 12.00
C THR A 253 3.58 -13.13 13.45
N TYR A 254 3.17 -13.95 14.44
CA TYR A 254 3.40 -13.69 15.85
C TYR A 254 4.89 -13.57 16.20
N ASN A 255 5.73 -14.47 15.70
CA ASN A 255 7.17 -14.43 15.91
C ASN A 255 7.78 -13.15 15.29
N GLY A 256 7.27 -12.72 14.14
CA GLY A 256 7.58 -11.43 13.54
C GLY A 256 7.22 -10.27 14.47
N TYR A 257 6.01 -10.25 15.01
CA TYR A 257 5.58 -9.24 15.99
C TYR A 257 6.45 -9.25 17.25
N ASP A 258 6.69 -10.40 17.90
CA ASP A 258 7.54 -10.47 19.09
C ASP A 258 8.96 -9.95 18.80
N LYS A 259 9.49 -10.17 17.59
CA LYS A 259 10.81 -9.67 17.18
C LYS A 259 10.81 -8.17 16.92
N PHE A 260 9.98 -7.70 15.98
CA PHE A 260 10.08 -6.33 15.47
C PHE A 260 9.42 -5.28 16.37
N MET A 261 8.39 -5.67 17.15
CA MET A 261 7.71 -4.75 18.08
C MET A 261 8.61 -4.29 19.22
N LYS A 262 9.67 -5.04 19.56
CA LYS A 262 10.70 -4.59 20.51
C LYS A 262 11.34 -3.28 20.06
N ALA A 263 11.56 -3.13 18.75
CA ALA A 263 12.10 -1.91 18.18
C ALA A 263 11.00 -0.85 17.96
N ASP A 264 9.80 -1.22 17.47
CA ASP A 264 8.71 -0.25 17.26
C ASP A 264 8.26 0.44 18.54
N LEU A 265 8.15 -0.32 19.63
CA LEU A 265 7.61 0.18 20.88
C LEU A 265 8.67 0.73 21.83
N LYS A 266 9.95 0.74 21.45
CA LYS A 266 11.05 1.24 22.31
C LYS A 266 10.77 2.63 22.90
N PHE A 267 10.13 3.51 22.13
CA PHE A 267 9.78 4.88 22.52
C PHE A 267 8.27 5.12 22.57
N SER A 268 7.45 4.05 22.55
CA SER A 268 6.00 4.19 22.55
C SER A 268 5.47 4.55 23.95
N PRO A 269 4.39 5.35 24.04
CA PRO A 269 3.72 5.60 25.32
C PRO A 269 3.20 4.31 25.99
N VAL A 270 2.86 3.25 25.24
CA VAL A 270 2.31 1.99 25.80
C VAL A 270 3.33 1.14 26.56
N THR A 271 4.60 1.53 26.51
CA THR A 271 5.71 0.88 27.21
C THR A 271 6.45 1.84 28.14
N LYS A 272 5.97 3.08 28.29
CA LYS A 272 6.61 4.10 29.14
C LYS A 272 6.62 3.71 30.62
N ASP A 273 5.65 2.91 31.05
CA ASP A 273 5.51 2.37 32.41
C ASP A 273 6.40 1.14 32.68
N CYS A 274 7.14 0.66 31.68
CA CYS A 274 7.98 -0.53 31.83
C CYS A 274 9.27 -0.18 32.59
N THR A 275 9.38 -0.62 33.84
CA THR A 275 10.51 -0.34 34.74
C THR A 275 11.78 -1.15 34.41
N GLY A 276 11.69 -2.14 33.53
CA GLY A 276 12.86 -2.90 33.10
C GLY A 276 12.62 -3.89 31.93
N PRO A 277 13.69 -4.54 31.45
CA PRO A 277 13.67 -5.36 30.24
C PRO A 277 12.69 -6.55 30.28
N SER A 278 12.51 -7.16 31.46
CA SER A 278 11.59 -8.29 31.64
C SER A 278 10.12 -7.87 31.48
N GLN A 279 9.72 -6.77 32.13
CA GLN A 279 8.36 -6.21 31.99
C GLN A 279 8.11 -5.76 30.56
N PHE A 280 9.08 -5.10 29.93
CA PHE A 280 9.01 -4.71 28.52
C PHE A 280 8.76 -5.93 27.63
N LYS A 281 9.57 -6.99 27.75
CA LYS A 281 9.40 -8.22 26.96
C LYS A 281 8.02 -8.87 27.19
N LYS A 282 7.51 -8.87 28.42
CA LYS A 282 6.16 -9.37 28.74
C LYS A 282 5.06 -8.50 28.09
N ARG A 283 5.22 -7.18 28.10
CA ARG A 283 4.31 -6.23 27.44
C ARG A 283 4.28 -6.46 25.93
N ILE A 284 5.45 -6.60 25.29
CA ILE A 284 5.55 -6.90 23.84
C ILE A 284 4.81 -8.19 23.48
N LYS A 285 5.03 -9.28 24.22
CA LYS A 285 4.32 -10.55 23.98
C LYS A 285 2.81 -10.42 24.09
N ARG A 286 2.32 -9.66 25.09
CA ARG A 286 0.88 -9.41 25.25
C ARG A 286 0.32 -8.63 24.06
N ILE A 287 1.00 -7.56 23.65
CA ILE A 287 0.61 -6.75 22.49
C ILE A 287 0.61 -7.60 21.22
N ALA A 288 1.66 -8.40 20.98
CA ALA A 288 1.75 -9.29 19.83
C ALA A 288 0.58 -10.28 19.76
N LYS A 289 0.18 -10.88 20.90
CA LYS A 289 -1.02 -11.74 20.96
C LYS A 289 -2.30 -10.97 20.64
N SER A 290 -2.48 -9.77 21.21
CA SER A 290 -3.64 -8.92 20.89
C SER A 290 -3.69 -8.53 19.41
N MET A 291 -2.54 -8.27 18.78
CA MET A 291 -2.46 -8.03 17.34
C MET A 291 -2.86 -9.26 16.53
N ILE A 292 -2.49 -10.48 16.95
CA ILE A 292 -2.94 -11.71 16.28
C ILE A 292 -4.46 -11.86 16.36
N ILE A 293 -5.05 -11.63 17.54
CA ILE A 293 -6.51 -11.72 17.73
C ILE A 293 -7.22 -10.77 16.76
N ARG A 294 -6.84 -9.48 16.77
CA ARG A 294 -7.44 -8.48 15.88
C ARG A 294 -7.12 -8.74 14.41
N GLY A 295 -5.96 -9.31 14.11
CA GLY A 295 -5.55 -9.69 12.77
C GLY A 295 -6.39 -10.83 12.19
N VAL A 296 -6.80 -11.81 13.01
CA VAL A 296 -7.73 -12.88 12.61
C VAL A 296 -9.11 -12.30 12.29
N GLU A 297 -9.64 -11.45 13.18
CA GLU A 297 -10.93 -10.77 12.99
C GLU A 297 -10.93 -9.90 11.72
N TYR A 298 -9.85 -9.14 11.54
CA TYR A 298 -9.68 -8.31 10.37
C TYR A 298 -9.53 -9.12 9.07
N ALA A 299 -8.78 -10.23 9.11
CA ALA A 299 -8.63 -11.11 7.95
C ALA A 299 -9.96 -11.71 7.51
N GLU A 300 -10.81 -12.08 8.49
CA GLU A 300 -12.19 -12.54 8.27
C GLU A 300 -13.04 -11.46 7.61
N LEU A 301 -13.02 -10.21 8.13
CA LEU A 301 -13.74 -9.10 7.51
C LEU A 301 -13.30 -8.88 6.05
N VAL A 302 -12.00 -8.93 5.77
CA VAL A 302 -11.49 -8.79 4.40
C VAL A 302 -11.96 -9.95 3.52
N HIS A 303 -12.01 -11.17 4.04
CA HIS A 303 -12.50 -12.33 3.30
C HIS A 303 -14.00 -12.19 2.94
N GLN A 304 -14.83 -11.75 3.90
CA GLN A 304 -16.26 -11.52 3.66
C GLN A 304 -16.51 -10.42 2.62
N MET A 305 -15.70 -9.36 2.63
CA MET A 305 -15.88 -8.21 1.72
C MET A 305 -15.28 -8.42 0.33
N TYR A 306 -14.27 -9.29 0.20
CA TYR A 306 -13.58 -9.55 -1.07
C TYR A 306 -13.36 -11.06 -1.31
N PRO A 307 -14.42 -11.87 -1.32
CA PRO A 307 -14.31 -13.32 -1.47
C PRO A 307 -13.73 -13.72 -2.84
N ASP A 308 -14.08 -12.97 -3.89
CA ASP A 308 -13.65 -13.23 -5.27
C ASP A 308 -12.47 -12.35 -5.68
N SER A 309 -11.43 -12.30 -4.85
CA SER A 309 -10.23 -11.50 -5.11
C SER A 309 -8.94 -12.26 -4.84
N LEU A 310 -7.86 -11.85 -5.53
CA LEU A 310 -6.52 -12.33 -5.20
C LEU A 310 -6.06 -11.68 -3.89
N ARG A 311 -5.81 -12.49 -2.86
CA ARG A 311 -5.34 -11.99 -1.57
C ARG A 311 -3.83 -11.76 -1.60
N LEU A 312 -3.42 -10.50 -1.60
CA LEU A 312 -2.03 -10.09 -1.42
C LEU A 312 -1.70 -9.95 0.08
N SER A 313 -0.42 -10.03 0.42
CA SER A 313 0.08 -9.93 1.80
C SER A 313 1.45 -9.26 1.83
N ILE A 314 1.68 -8.37 2.80
CA ILE A 314 3.02 -7.84 3.09
C ILE A 314 3.82 -8.70 4.07
N HIS A 315 3.25 -9.80 4.55
CA HIS A 315 3.92 -10.76 5.43
C HIS A 315 4.42 -11.98 4.65
N PRO A 316 5.56 -12.56 5.04
CA PRO A 316 5.93 -13.89 4.57
C PRO A 316 4.87 -14.91 4.98
N SER A 317 4.63 -15.90 4.12
CA SER A 317 3.65 -16.96 4.34
C SER A 317 4.03 -18.22 3.59
N SER A 318 3.37 -19.33 3.93
CA SER A 318 3.37 -20.58 3.18
C SER A 318 2.97 -20.39 1.71
N GLY A 319 2.23 -19.32 1.41
CA GLY A 319 1.71 -19.02 0.07
C GLY A 319 0.36 -19.67 -0.23
N GLN A 320 -0.21 -20.52 0.64
CA GLN A 320 -1.42 -21.27 0.29
C GLN A 320 -2.67 -20.38 0.18
N THR A 321 -2.85 -19.43 1.10
CA THR A 321 -4.07 -18.61 1.24
C THR A 321 -3.88 -17.15 0.83
N LYS A 322 -2.64 -16.73 0.56
CA LYS A 322 -2.27 -15.36 0.20
C LYS A 322 -0.93 -15.34 -0.52
N LEU A 323 -0.76 -14.36 -1.40
CA LEU A 323 0.50 -14.08 -2.07
C LEU A 323 1.33 -13.13 -1.22
N SER A 324 2.48 -13.58 -0.72
CA SER A 324 3.45 -12.68 -0.08
C SER A 324 4.05 -11.75 -1.13
N CYS A 325 3.75 -10.47 -1.09
CA CYS A 325 4.08 -9.45 -2.09
C CYS A 325 4.90 -8.32 -1.42
N PRO A 326 6.25 -8.42 -1.38
CA PRO A 326 7.08 -7.37 -0.82
C PRO A 326 6.97 -6.09 -1.65
N LEU A 327 6.73 -4.95 -0.98
CA LEU A 327 6.49 -3.67 -1.63
C LEU A 327 7.78 -3.02 -2.16
N ILE A 328 8.92 -3.29 -1.53
CA ILE A 328 10.24 -2.80 -1.95
C ILE A 328 11.20 -3.99 -2.03
N PRO A 329 11.15 -4.81 -3.09
CA PRO A 329 11.93 -6.06 -3.18
C PRO A 329 13.42 -5.87 -2.85
N GLN A 330 13.99 -6.81 -2.09
CA GLN A 330 15.41 -6.82 -1.71
C GLN A 330 16.04 -8.13 -2.21
N LYS A 331 17.31 -8.10 -2.64
CA LYS A 331 17.96 -9.25 -3.30
C LYS A 331 18.01 -10.52 -2.43
N ASN A 332 18.30 -10.37 -1.14
CA ASN A 332 18.63 -11.50 -0.24
C ASN A 332 17.75 -11.55 1.02
N SER A 333 16.64 -10.82 1.05
CA SER A 333 15.77 -10.78 2.21
C SER A 333 14.33 -10.45 1.84
N PHE A 334 13.39 -10.89 2.68
CA PHE A 334 12.04 -10.38 2.61
C PHE A 334 12.07 -8.89 3.03
N SER A 335 11.51 -8.05 2.17
CA SER A 335 11.53 -6.60 2.34
C SER A 335 10.88 -6.15 3.64
N MET A 336 11.46 -5.13 4.30
CA MET A 336 10.78 -4.42 5.36
C MET A 336 9.61 -3.63 4.79
N SER A 337 8.46 -3.63 5.46
CA SER A 337 7.35 -2.80 5.00
C SER A 337 7.68 -1.32 5.14
N PRO A 338 7.21 -0.45 4.21
CA PRO A 338 7.55 0.98 4.19
C PRO A 338 7.32 1.71 5.52
N TRP A 339 6.31 1.31 6.28
CA TRP A 339 5.97 1.91 7.56
C TRP A 339 6.83 1.44 8.75
N HIS A 340 7.77 0.52 8.56
CA HIS A 340 8.69 0.03 9.59
C HIS A 340 10.17 0.29 9.28
N CYS A 341 10.49 1.00 8.19
CA CYS A 341 11.86 1.31 7.77
C CYS A 341 11.97 2.71 7.15
N SER A 342 13.18 3.08 6.74
CA SER A 342 13.43 4.11 5.73
C SER A 342 14.05 3.47 4.48
N VAL A 343 14.10 4.24 3.40
CA VAL A 343 14.73 3.82 2.14
C VAL A 343 16.00 4.63 1.91
N ALA A 344 17.07 3.95 1.50
CA ALA A 344 18.23 4.56 0.89
C ALA A 344 18.27 4.29 -0.63
N VAL A 345 18.76 5.24 -1.41
CA VAL A 345 18.91 5.12 -2.87
C VAL A 345 20.38 5.22 -3.24
N THR A 346 20.88 4.23 -3.97
CA THR A 346 22.26 4.23 -4.47
C THR A 346 22.42 5.04 -5.76
N THR A 347 23.66 5.34 -6.15
CA THR A 347 24.00 5.94 -7.44
C THR A 347 23.58 5.06 -8.63
N ALA A 348 23.40 3.74 -8.42
CA ALA A 348 22.82 2.81 -9.38
C ALA A 348 21.28 2.75 -9.34
N GLY A 349 20.63 3.54 -8.49
CA GLY A 349 19.17 3.60 -8.37
C GLY A 349 18.57 2.46 -7.56
N GLU A 350 19.39 1.66 -6.89
CA GLU A 350 18.90 0.57 -6.06
C GLU A 350 18.26 1.11 -4.79
N PHE A 351 17.09 0.55 -4.44
CA PHE A 351 16.37 0.89 -3.21
C PHE A 351 16.74 -0.09 -2.10
N ILE A 352 17.33 0.41 -1.03
CA ILE A 352 17.75 -0.37 0.13
C ILE A 352 16.84 -0.05 1.31
N THR A 353 16.19 -1.05 1.88
CA THR A 353 15.37 -0.87 3.09
C THR A 353 16.17 -1.17 4.35
N ALA A 354 16.17 -0.27 5.31
CA ALA A 354 16.72 -0.49 6.65
C ALA A 354 16.07 0.46 7.66
N HIS A 355 16.32 0.23 8.95
CA HIS A 355 16.03 1.25 9.96
C HIS A 355 16.85 2.52 9.68
N GLN A 356 16.26 3.70 9.87
CA GLN A 356 16.94 4.96 9.58
C GLN A 356 18.27 5.14 10.33
N SER A 357 18.44 4.55 11.52
CA SER A 357 19.71 4.60 12.26
C SER A 357 20.87 3.96 11.50
N ALA A 358 20.60 2.91 10.69
CA ALA A 358 21.60 2.29 9.85
C ALA A 358 21.93 3.15 8.62
N HIS A 359 20.94 3.85 8.05
CA HIS A 359 21.15 4.72 6.90
C HIS A 359 21.85 6.03 7.25
N ARG A 360 21.50 6.65 8.39
CA ARG A 360 22.06 7.93 8.84
C ARG A 360 23.59 7.92 9.00
N GLN A 361 24.19 6.74 9.14
CA GLN A 361 25.64 6.57 9.26
C GLN A 361 26.38 6.56 7.91
N LYS A 362 25.66 6.37 6.79
CA LYS A 362 26.26 6.06 5.48
C LYS A 362 25.71 6.89 4.32
N TYR A 363 24.58 7.54 4.50
CA TYR A 363 23.82 8.18 3.45
C TYR A 363 23.37 9.58 3.87
N ASP A 364 23.18 10.46 2.90
CA ASP A 364 22.68 11.81 3.12
C ASP A 364 21.16 11.80 3.23
N LEU A 365 20.61 12.51 4.21
CA LEU A 365 19.16 12.64 4.35
C LEU A 365 18.62 13.67 3.35
N ILE A 366 17.73 13.22 2.47
CA ILE A 366 17.02 14.08 1.52
C ILE A 366 15.67 14.49 2.09
N GLN A 367 15.34 15.77 1.94
CA GLN A 367 14.07 16.33 2.36
C GLN A 367 13.19 16.67 1.15
N LYS A 368 11.88 16.59 1.35
CA LYS A 368 10.85 17.05 0.41
C LYS A 368 9.84 17.86 1.19
N ASP A 369 9.56 19.08 0.76
CA ASP A 369 8.67 20.01 1.47
C ASP A 369 9.05 20.23 2.95
N ASN A 370 10.36 20.36 3.23
CA ASN A 370 10.95 20.46 4.57
C ASN A 370 10.69 19.24 5.49
N GLN A 371 10.31 18.10 4.92
CA GLN A 371 10.12 16.84 5.65
C GLN A 371 11.20 15.82 5.23
N PRO A 372 11.79 15.07 6.18
CA PRO A 372 12.62 13.91 5.88
C PRO A 372 11.91 12.93 4.94
N TYR A 373 12.53 12.59 3.79
CA TYR A 373 11.85 11.86 2.72
C TYR A 373 12.53 10.54 2.33
N PHE A 374 13.86 10.51 2.21
CA PHE A 374 14.64 9.28 2.02
C PHE A 374 16.13 9.56 2.26
N PHE A 375 16.96 8.52 2.19
CA PHE A 375 18.41 8.63 2.22
C PHE A 375 19.01 8.43 0.83
N ARG A 376 20.07 9.15 0.48
CA ARG A 376 20.75 9.00 -0.81
C ARG A 376 22.24 8.74 -0.61
N GLU A 377 22.82 7.90 -1.46
CA GLU A 377 24.26 7.63 -1.44
C GLU A 377 25.01 8.93 -1.65
N ASN A 378 25.95 9.22 -0.75
CA ASN A 378 26.79 10.40 -0.86
C ASN A 378 27.71 10.22 -2.08
N SER A 379 27.54 11.08 -3.07
CA SER A 379 28.29 10.99 -4.33
C SER A 379 28.35 12.34 -5.03
N PRO A 380 29.53 12.73 -5.56
CA PRO A 380 29.68 13.93 -6.39
C PRO A 380 28.78 13.97 -7.62
N LEU A 381 28.22 12.82 -8.04
CA LEU A 381 27.25 12.74 -9.14
C LEU A 381 25.97 13.53 -8.87
N PHE A 382 25.66 13.79 -7.60
CA PHE A 382 24.48 14.55 -7.20
C PHE A 382 24.78 16.00 -6.82
N ASP A 383 26.04 16.43 -6.92
CA ASP A 383 26.49 17.77 -6.55
C ASP A 383 26.64 18.60 -7.83
N TRP A 384 25.54 19.24 -8.25
CA TRP A 384 25.48 20.01 -9.51
C TRP A 384 25.68 21.50 -9.26
N ASP A 385 26.29 22.19 -10.23
CA ASP A 385 26.38 23.65 -10.21
C ASP A 385 24.99 24.25 -10.44
N THR A 386 24.24 23.63 -11.35
CA THR A 386 22.84 23.94 -11.62
C THR A 386 21.97 23.45 -10.47
N ARG A 387 21.01 24.27 -10.04
CA ARG A 387 20.02 23.83 -9.05
C ARG A 387 19.11 22.78 -9.67
N VAL A 388 19.25 21.55 -9.21
CA VAL A 388 18.48 20.40 -9.70
C VAL A 388 17.73 19.69 -8.57
N ASP A 389 16.54 19.21 -8.89
CA ASP A 389 15.78 18.27 -8.06
C ASP A 389 15.89 16.87 -8.65
N PHE A 390 16.35 15.92 -7.83
CA PHE A 390 16.43 14.49 -8.20
C PHE A 390 15.20 13.75 -7.68
N GLU A 391 14.35 13.27 -8.58
CA GLU A 391 13.17 12.48 -8.26
C GLU A 391 13.43 11.01 -8.65
N HIS A 392 13.60 10.14 -7.64
CA HIS A 392 13.76 8.70 -7.84
C HIS A 392 12.40 8.02 -7.92
N LEU A 393 12.17 7.27 -8.99
CA LEU A 393 10.93 6.56 -9.26
C LEU A 393 11.13 5.04 -9.24
N TYR A 394 10.02 4.33 -9.01
CA TYR A 394 9.98 2.87 -9.10
C TYR A 394 10.57 2.38 -10.44
N GLY A 395 11.29 1.27 -10.39
CA GLY A 395 11.99 0.73 -11.55
C GLY A 395 13.37 1.33 -11.81
N GLN A 396 13.97 2.01 -10.83
CA GLN A 396 15.29 2.66 -10.94
C GLN A 396 15.33 3.73 -12.04
N ASN A 397 14.23 4.45 -12.16
CA ASN A 397 14.09 5.57 -13.10
C ASN A 397 14.37 6.86 -12.33
N LEU A 398 15.29 7.67 -12.84
CA LEU A 398 15.65 8.96 -12.24
C LEU A 398 15.12 10.09 -13.12
N ILE A 399 14.41 11.03 -12.50
CA ILE A 399 14.09 12.31 -13.12
C ILE A 399 15.00 13.38 -12.51
N VAL A 400 15.67 14.14 -13.36
CA VAL A 400 16.44 15.33 -12.99
C VAL A 400 15.66 16.54 -13.47
N ARG A 401 15.26 17.43 -12.56
CA ARG A 401 14.59 18.69 -12.89
C ARG A 401 15.55 19.84 -12.64
N ALA A 402 16.11 20.39 -13.70
CA ALA A 402 17.00 21.53 -13.60
C ALA A 402 16.22 22.83 -13.67
N GLN A 403 16.34 23.66 -12.64
CA GLN A 403 15.77 25.01 -12.62
C GLN A 403 16.68 25.91 -13.44
N GLN A 404 16.27 26.25 -14.68
CA GLN A 404 17.07 27.06 -15.59
C GLN A 404 16.32 28.33 -15.98
N HIS A 405 17.05 29.45 -16.01
CA HIS A 405 16.58 30.63 -16.73
C HIS A 405 16.69 30.38 -18.24
N ARG A 406 15.69 30.82 -19.03
CA ARG A 406 15.65 30.61 -20.49
C ARG A 406 16.99 30.95 -21.14
N GLY A 407 17.59 29.97 -21.83
CA GLY A 407 18.79 30.15 -22.66
C GLY A 407 20.12 29.85 -21.97
N GLN A 408 20.12 29.34 -20.73
CA GLN A 408 21.34 28.94 -20.03
C GLN A 408 21.57 27.43 -20.21
N GLU A 409 22.72 27.04 -20.75
CA GLU A 409 23.11 25.63 -20.90
C GLU A 409 23.65 25.05 -19.59
N LEU A 410 23.58 23.72 -19.44
CA LEU A 410 24.27 23.03 -18.33
C LEU A 410 25.79 23.13 -18.52
N SER A 411 26.54 23.19 -17.43
CA SER A 411 28.01 23.13 -17.50
C SER A 411 28.46 21.76 -18.02
N ASP A 412 29.64 21.70 -18.65
CA ASP A 412 30.24 20.43 -19.09
C ASP A 412 30.36 19.44 -17.92
N ALA A 413 30.67 19.93 -16.72
CA ALA A 413 30.74 19.12 -15.50
C ALA A 413 29.37 18.52 -15.12
N ASP A 414 28.28 19.27 -15.23
CA ASP A 414 26.93 18.77 -14.96
C ASP A 414 26.46 17.79 -16.07
N LEU A 415 26.84 18.02 -17.32
CA LEU A 415 26.60 17.09 -18.43
C LEU A 415 27.34 15.76 -18.24
N ASP A 416 28.59 15.79 -17.77
CA ASP A 416 29.36 14.59 -17.44
C ASP A 416 28.70 13.81 -16.29
N LYS A 417 28.26 14.50 -15.23
CA LYS A 417 27.51 13.88 -14.11
C LYS A 417 26.21 13.24 -14.62
N LEU A 418 25.47 13.91 -15.49
CA LEU A 418 24.25 13.39 -16.11
C LEU A 418 24.53 12.12 -16.91
N ALA A 419 25.57 12.13 -17.75
CA ALA A 419 25.97 10.96 -18.55
C ALA A 419 26.36 9.78 -17.65
N LEU A 420 27.11 10.01 -16.58
CA LEU A 420 27.49 8.98 -15.62
C LEU A 420 26.28 8.41 -14.85
N LEU A 421 25.32 9.26 -14.48
CA LEU A 421 24.06 8.80 -13.90
C LEU A 421 23.25 7.96 -14.90
N ALA A 422 23.22 8.36 -16.18
CA ALA A 422 22.53 7.64 -17.24
C ALA A 422 23.11 6.25 -17.51
N ILE A 423 24.42 6.07 -17.30
CA ILE A 423 25.09 4.75 -17.40
C ILE A 423 24.71 3.85 -16.21
N ARG A 424 24.52 4.42 -15.01
CA ARG A 424 24.32 3.65 -13.76
C ARG A 424 22.86 3.33 -13.46
N GLN A 425 21.94 4.21 -13.85
CA GLN A 425 20.50 4.07 -13.62
C GLN A 425 19.84 3.30 -14.78
N LYS A 426 18.67 2.70 -14.56
CA LYS A 426 17.94 2.05 -15.66
C LYS A 426 17.38 3.04 -16.67
N SER A 427 16.99 4.22 -16.21
CA SER A 427 16.70 5.35 -17.07
C SER A 427 16.94 6.67 -16.34
N VAL A 428 17.32 7.69 -17.11
CA VAL A 428 17.43 9.07 -16.63
C VAL A 428 16.70 9.98 -17.61
N THR A 429 15.85 10.86 -17.08
CA THR A 429 15.16 11.89 -17.87
C THR A 429 15.48 13.26 -17.29
N LEU A 430 16.00 14.16 -18.13
CA LEU A 430 16.24 15.56 -17.76
C LEU A 430 15.06 16.43 -18.20
N PHE A 431 14.53 17.24 -17.29
CA PHE A 431 13.61 18.33 -17.60
C PHE A 431 14.27 19.66 -17.25
N LEU A 432 14.17 20.60 -18.18
CA LEU A 432 14.52 22.00 -17.95
C LEU A 432 13.22 22.72 -17.55
N VAL A 433 13.21 23.28 -16.34
CA VAL A 433 12.02 23.88 -15.69
C VAL A 433 12.19 25.38 -15.58
#